data_AF-A0A3B5LEF8-F1
#
_entry.id   AF-A0A3B5LEF8-F1
#
_cell.length_a   1.000
_cell.length_b   1.000
_cell.length_c   1.000
_cell.angle_alpha   90.00
_cell.angle_beta   90.00
_cell.angle_gamma   90.00
#
_symmetry.space_group_name_H-M   'P 1'
#
loop_
_entity.id
_entity.type
_entity.pdbx_description
1 polymer ?
#
loop_
_entity_poly.entity_id
_entity_poly.type
_entity_poly.pdbx_seq_one_letter_code
_entity_poly.pdbx_strand_id
1 'polypeptide(L)' 'MLESAVFPLNFDRPDPCSSTPCQNGGTCFHYLGKYKCECTDEYSGKDCQISQSSLRPSAGKQTLCHRATMS' A
#
# COMPACT_ATOMS: atom_id res chain seq x y z
N MET A 1 -2.65 -46.27 -10.95
CA MET A 1 -3.74 -45.43 -11.47
C MET A 1 -4.51 -44.96 -10.24
N LEU A 2 -4.23 -43.82 -9.63
CA LEU A 2 -3.97 -42.50 -10.19
C LEU A 2 -2.98 -41.77 -9.27
N GLU A 3 -1.71 -41.71 -9.67
CA GLU A 3 -0.79 -40.71 -9.14
C GLU A 3 -1.11 -39.40 -9.86
N SER A 4 -2.00 -38.60 -9.28
CA SER A 4 -2.12 -37.19 -9.64
C SER A 4 -1.46 -36.40 -8.52
N ALA A 5 -0.13 -36.40 -8.60
CA ALA A 5 0.76 -35.45 -7.96
C ALA A 5 0.15 -34.06 -7.97
N VAL A 6 0.26 -33.37 -6.83
CA VAL A 6 0.22 -31.91 -6.66
C VAL A 6 -0.54 -31.23 -7.80
N PHE A 7 -1.85 -31.00 -7.62
CA PHE A 7 -2.57 -30.00 -8.41
C PHE A 7 -1.60 -28.85 -8.63
N PRO A 8 -1.32 -28.40 -9.85
CA PRO A 8 -0.38 -27.31 -10.00
C PRO A 8 -1.02 -26.19 -9.20
N LEU A 9 -0.42 -25.83 -8.06
CA LEU A 9 -0.70 -24.62 -7.32
C LEU A 9 -0.20 -23.46 -8.19
N ASN A 10 -0.58 -23.45 -9.46
CA ASN A 10 -0.41 -22.36 -10.38
C ASN A 10 -1.58 -21.43 -10.12
N PHE A 11 -1.57 -20.90 -8.90
CA PHE A 11 -1.95 -19.53 -8.64
C PHE A 11 -0.94 -18.65 -9.36
N ASP A 12 -0.89 -18.70 -10.70
CA ASP A 12 -0.31 -17.63 -11.51
C ASP A 12 -1.28 -16.44 -11.40
N ARG A 13 -1.50 -15.97 -10.17
CA ARG A 13 -2.14 -14.70 -10.01
C ARG A 13 -1.06 -13.71 -10.45
N PRO A 14 -1.26 -13.04 -11.59
CA PRO A 14 -0.22 -12.21 -12.18
C PRO A 14 0.28 -11.25 -11.13
N ASP A 15 1.61 -11.16 -10.98
CA ASP A 15 2.20 -10.28 -10.00
C ASP A 15 1.76 -8.84 -10.30
N PRO A 16 0.91 -8.23 -9.47
CA PRO A 16 0.44 -6.88 -9.72
C PRO A 16 1.56 -5.84 -9.61
N CYS A 17 2.70 -6.18 -8.99
CA CYS A 17 3.87 -5.31 -8.92
C CYS A 17 4.71 -5.32 -10.21
N SER A 18 4.56 -6.31 -11.09
CA SER A 18 5.28 -6.44 -12.36
C SER A 18 4.99 -5.27 -13.31
N SER A 19 3.78 -4.71 -13.27
CA SER A 19 3.41 -3.50 -14.02
C SER A 19 3.89 -2.19 -13.37
N THR A 20 4.69 -2.27 -12.30
CA THR A 20 5.24 -1.12 -11.55
C THR A 20 4.18 -0.05 -11.26
N PRO A 21 3.07 -0.38 -10.54
CA PRO A 21 1.99 0.57 -10.34
C PRO A 21 2.38 1.73 -9.42
N CYS A 22 3.24 1.50 -8.43
CA CYS A 22 3.65 2.51 -7.45
C CYS A 22 4.54 3.59 -8.09
N GLN A 23 4.12 4.85 -7.96
CA GLN A 23 4.83 6.01 -8.50
C GLN A 23 5.71 6.69 -7.43
N ASN A 24 6.49 7.69 -7.84
CA ASN A 24 7.23 8.59 -6.95
C ASN A 24 8.15 7.90 -5.93
N GLY A 25 8.75 6.78 -6.32
CA GLY A 25 9.68 6.03 -5.46
C GLY A 25 9.01 5.16 -4.39
N GLY A 26 7.70 4.90 -4.50
CA GLY A 26 7.00 3.98 -3.59
C GLY A 26 7.40 2.51 -3.78
N THR A 27 7.48 1.76 -2.69
CA THR A 27 7.80 0.31 -2.69
C THR A 27 6.53 -0.51 -2.92
N CYS A 28 6.55 -1.42 -3.91
CA CYS A 28 5.41 -2.29 -4.20
C CYS A 28 5.50 -3.60 -3.41
N PHE A 29 4.43 -3.92 -2.68
CA PHE A 29 4.25 -5.19 -1.98
C PHE A 29 3.01 -5.92 -2.52
N HIS A 30 3.16 -7.14 -3.01
CA HIS A 30 2.05 -7.97 -3.46
C HIS A 30 1.77 -9.12 -2.50
N TYR A 31 0.50 -9.48 -2.34
CA TYR A 31 0.08 -10.62 -1.52
C TYR A 31 -1.21 -11.21 -2.04
N LEU A 32 -1.20 -12.53 -2.26
CA LEU A 32 -2.31 -13.26 -2.87
C LEU A 32 -2.83 -12.52 -4.12
N GLY A 33 -1.92 -11.91 -4.91
CA GLY A 33 -2.09 -11.03 -6.08
C GLY A 33 -2.95 -9.78 -5.96
N LYS A 34 -3.20 -9.30 -4.74
CA LYS A 34 -3.42 -7.88 -4.51
C LYS A 34 -2.05 -7.20 -4.39
N TYR A 35 -2.00 -5.89 -4.57
CA TYR A 35 -0.83 -5.09 -4.25
C TYR A 35 -1.17 -3.97 -3.28
N LYS A 36 -0.14 -3.51 -2.60
CA LYS A 36 -0.13 -2.32 -1.77
C LYS A 36 1.17 -1.57 -2.03
N CYS A 37 1.07 -0.26 -2.20
CA CYS A 37 2.23 0.62 -2.29
C CYS A 37 2.54 1.20 -0.90
N GLU A 38 3.81 1.17 -0.53
CA GLU A 38 4.36 1.93 0.58
C GLU A 38 4.95 3.21 0.03
N CYS A 39 4.27 4.34 0.30
CA CYS A 39 4.68 5.65 -0.17
C CYS A 39 5.65 6.32 0.82
N THR A 40 6.54 7.16 0.30
CA THR A 40 7.38 8.05 1.12
C THR A 40 6.55 9.18 1.74
N ASP A 41 7.08 9.86 2.77
CA ASP A 41 6.37 10.89 3.55
C ASP A 41 5.75 12.03 2.72
N GLU A 42 6.25 12.31 1.52
CA GLU A 42 5.76 13.36 0.62
C GLU A 42 4.72 12.89 -0.40
N TYR A 43 4.34 11.60 -0.44
CA TYR A 43 3.39 11.06 -1.42
C TYR A 43 2.32 10.17 -0.79
N SER A 44 1.17 10.07 -1.45
CA SER A 44 -0.01 9.35 -0.97
C SER A 44 -0.94 8.95 -2.11
N GLY A 45 -2.01 8.23 -1.77
CA GLY A 45 -2.91 7.59 -2.74
C GLY A 45 -2.57 6.11 -2.93
N LYS A 46 -3.41 5.40 -3.70
CA LYS A 46 -3.28 3.94 -3.88
C LYS A 46 -1.96 3.54 -4.55
N ASP A 47 -1.46 4.42 -5.40
CA ASP A 47 -0.24 4.21 -6.20
C ASP A 47 0.78 5.31 -5.96
N CYS A 48 0.70 6.00 -4.82
CA CYS A 48 1.57 7.13 -4.47
C CYS A 48 1.53 8.28 -5.50
N GLN A 49 0.42 8.45 -6.22
CA GLN A 49 0.30 9.49 -7.26
C GLN A 49 0.05 10.91 -6.73
N ILE A 50 -0.36 11.04 -5.47
CA ILE A 50 -0.72 12.33 -4.86
C ILE A 50 0.47 12.85 -4.07
N SER A 51 1.06 13.97 -4.48
CA SER A 51 2.04 14.66 -3.65
C SER A 51 1.35 15.34 -2.46
N GLN A 52 1.90 15.20 -1.26
CA GLN A 52 1.46 15.89 -0.04
C GLN A 52 1.59 17.42 -0.16
N SER A 53 2.32 17.93 -1.15
CA SER A 53 2.24 19.36 -1.54
C SER A 53 0.84 19.77 -2.04
N SER A 54 0.05 18.82 -2.53
CA SER A 54 -1.33 19.01 -3.01
C SER A 54 -2.37 18.82 -1.90
N LEU A 55 -1.97 18.19 -0.79
CA LEU A 55 -2.79 17.93 0.40
C LEU A 55 -2.10 18.50 1.63
N ARG A 56 -2.36 19.77 1.89
CA ARG A 56 -2.04 20.42 3.16
C ARG A 56 -2.50 19.51 4.34
N PRO A 57 -1.67 19.30 5.37
CA PRO A 57 -1.52 18.02 6.08
C PRO A 57 -2.61 17.73 7.12
N SER A 58 -3.17 16.51 7.08
CA SER A 58 -3.92 15.94 8.22
C SER A 58 -4.00 14.41 8.25
N ALA A 59 -3.07 13.68 7.63
CA ALA A 59 -2.96 12.22 7.79
C ALA A 59 -1.61 11.86 8.41
N GLY A 60 -1.50 11.94 9.74
CA GLY A 60 -0.33 11.44 10.47
C GLY A 60 0.16 12.23 11.69
N LYS A 61 -0.51 13.33 12.07
CA LYS A 61 -0.31 13.92 13.40
C LYS A 61 -1.56 13.67 14.21
N GLN A 62 -1.49 12.66 15.07
CA GLN A 62 -2.36 12.52 16.22
C GLN A 62 -2.16 13.78 17.05
N THR A 63 -2.96 14.81 16.76
CA THR A 63 -2.92 16.11 17.42
C THR A 63 -3.25 15.87 18.87
N LEU A 64 -2.19 15.82 19.67
CA LEU A 64 -2.11 16.08 21.10
C LEU A 64 -3.43 16.64 21.66
N CYS A 65 -4.13 15.85 22.48
CA CYS A 65 -5.25 16.33 23.29
C CYS A 65 -4.74 17.41 24.25
N HIS A 66 -4.63 18.65 23.78
CA HIS A 66 -4.29 19.79 24.61
C HIS A 66 -5.49 20.13 25.49
N ARG A 67 -5.38 19.71 26.76
CA ARG A 67 -6.00 20.25 28.00
C ARG A 67 -7.43 20.79 27.88
N ALA A 68 -8.40 19.99 28.31
CA ALA A 68 -9.55 20.54 29.02
C ALA A 68 -9.19 20.61 30.52
N THR A 69 -8.85 21.79 31.00
CA THR A 69 -8.95 22.09 32.44
C THR A 69 -10.41 21.91 32.84
N MET A 70 -10.68 20.92 33.69
CA MET A 70 -11.96 20.81 34.39
C MET A 70 -12.00 21.93 35.45
N SER A 71 -12.91 22.88 35.27
CA SER A 71 -13.31 23.82 36.34
C SER A 71 -13.97 23.08 37.49
#